data_AF-A0A7C1YIN4-F1
#
_entry.id   AF-A0A7C1YIN4-F1
#
_cell.length_a   1.000
_cell.length_b   1.000
_cell.length_c   1.000
_cell.angle_alpha   90.00
_cell.angle_beta   90.00
_cell.angle_gamma   90.00
#
_symmetry.space_group_name_H-M   'P 1'
#
loop_
_entity.id
_entity.type
_entity.pdbx_description
1 polymer ?
#
loop_
_entity_poly.entity_id
_entity_poly.type
_entity_poly.pdbx_seq_one_letter_code
_entity_poly.pdbx_strand_id
1 'polypeptide(L)'
;VNVGFEQDGTGGEFSRPVLVLKGFNRSVCLVVPLTTSTKDNLYNIPIGEIDGKNASVIISQIRLIDTKRLYKHIGTLDKITFQKIKNTIKKMF
;
A
#
# COMPACT_ATOMS: atom_id res chain seq x y z
N VAL A 1 -3.47 21.74 7.03
CA VAL A 1 -4.56 21.65 6.03
C VAL A 1 -4.86 20.18 5.77
N ASN A 2 -5.94 19.70 6.39
CA ASN A 2 -6.58 18.44 6.03
C ASN A 2 -7.61 18.79 4.95
N VAL A 3 -7.49 18.17 3.79
CA VAL A 3 -8.48 18.30 2.71
C VAL A 3 -9.14 16.94 2.56
N GLY A 4 -10.43 16.89 2.87
CA GLY A 4 -11.38 15.97 2.25
C GLY A 4 -11.66 14.65 2.97
N PHE A 5 -12.79 14.60 3.68
CA PHE A 5 -13.85 13.58 3.51
C PHE A 5 -13.50 12.09 3.56
N GLU A 6 -12.47 11.65 4.30
CA GLU A 6 -12.28 10.24 4.60
C GLU A 6 -12.75 9.94 6.02
N GLN A 7 -13.68 8.99 6.15
CA GLN A 7 -14.26 8.52 7.41
C GLN A 7 -13.20 8.40 8.50
N ASP A 8 -13.49 9.02 9.65
CA ASP A 8 -12.78 8.84 10.90
C ASP A 8 -12.59 7.34 11.19
N GLY A 9 -11.40 6.84 10.87
CA GLY A 9 -10.92 5.58 11.38
C GLY A 9 -10.65 5.76 12.87
N THR A 10 -11.42 5.07 13.70
CA THR A 10 -11.25 5.04 15.15
C THR A 10 -9.87 4.46 15.51
N GLY A 11 -8.88 5.32 15.74
CA GLY A 11 -7.56 4.92 16.24
C GLY A 11 -6.46 5.92 15.89
N GLY A 12 -5.69 6.35 16.89
CA GLY A 12 -4.68 7.43 16.84
C GLY A 12 -3.43 7.20 15.98
N GLU A 13 -3.50 6.41 14.91
CA GLU A 13 -2.42 6.23 13.95
C GLU A 13 -2.91 6.58 12.54
N PHE A 14 -2.73 7.85 12.14
CA PHE A 14 -2.95 8.35 10.78
C PHE A 14 -1.99 7.75 9.72
N SER A 15 -1.28 6.67 10.06
CA SER A 15 -0.28 6.02 9.23
C SER A 15 -0.83 4.75 8.60
N ARG A 16 -1.00 4.78 7.27
CA ARG A 16 -1.35 3.60 6.48
C ARG A 16 -0.07 2.92 5.97
N PRO A 17 0.16 1.63 6.25
CA PRO A 17 1.24 0.87 5.63
C PRO A 17 1.14 0.89 4.10
N VAL A 18 2.30 0.91 3.43
CA VAL A 18 2.38 0.93 1.97
C VAL A 18 3.42 -0.07 1.48
N LEU A 19 3.18 -0.66 0.31
CA LEU A 19 4.17 -1.44 -0.42
C LEU A 19 4.86 -0.53 -1.45
N VAL A 20 6.19 -0.44 -1.38
CA VAL A 20 6.98 0.32 -2.37
C VAL A 20 7.12 -0.49 -3.65
N LEU A 21 6.63 0.06 -4.77
CA LEU A 21 6.66 -0.60 -6.08
C LEU A 21 7.93 -0.27 -6.87
N LYS A 22 8.38 0.99 -6.77
CA LYS A 22 9.54 1.53 -7.49
C LYS A 22 10.04 2.82 -6.83
N GLY A 23 11.34 2.91 -6.55
CA GLY A 23 12.00 4.18 -6.25
C GLY A 23 12.37 4.90 -7.55
N PHE A 24 12.15 6.22 -7.62
CA PHE A 24 12.57 7.05 -8.75
C PHE A 24 13.85 7.83 -8.44
N ASN A 25 13.97 8.34 -7.22
CA ASN A 25 15.16 8.98 -6.69
C ASN A 25 15.13 8.90 -5.15
N ARG A 26 16.10 9.53 -4.48
CA ARG A 26 16.20 9.53 -3.01
C ARG A 26 14.99 10.15 -2.31
N SER A 27 14.22 11.00 -2.99
CA SER A 27 13.12 11.76 -2.42
C SER A 27 11.74 11.21 -2.82
N VAL A 28 11.61 10.43 -3.89
CA VAL A 28 10.30 10.04 -4.45
C VAL A 28 10.24 8.56 -4.80
N CYS A 29 9.13 7.92 -4.42
CA CYS A 29 8.81 6.54 -4.78
C CYS A 29 7.32 6.36 -5.15
N LEU A 30 7.06 5.35 -5.97
CA LEU A 30 5.71 4.84 -6.26
C LEU A 30 5.34 3.79 -5.21
N VAL A 31 4.14 3.92 -4.66
CA VAL A 31 3.64 3.00 -3.64
C VAL A 31 2.22 2.54 -3.94
N VAL A 32 1.85 1.39 -3.40
CA VAL A 32 0.47 0.92 -3.30
C VAL A 32 0.09 0.77 -1.82
N PRO A 33 -0.99 1.41 -1.35
CA PRO A 33 -1.41 1.32 0.05
C PRO A 33 -1.92 -0.07 0.45
N LEU A 34 -1.77 -0.40 1.74
CA LEU A 34 -2.33 -1.59 2.35
C LEU A 34 -3.64 -1.28 3.07
N THR A 35 -4.46 -2.32 3.25
CA THR A 35 -5.69 -2.29 4.04
C THR A 35 -5.89 -3.60 4.76
N THR A 36 -6.51 -3.53 5.94
CA THR A 36 -7.01 -4.69 6.69
C THR A 36 -8.45 -5.04 6.29
N SER A 37 -9.15 -4.16 5.57
CA SER A 37 -10.51 -4.44 5.12
C SER A 37 -10.51 -5.48 4.01
N THR A 38 -11.17 -6.61 4.27
CA THR A 38 -11.49 -7.65 3.30
C THR A 38 -12.67 -7.21 2.45
N LYS A 39 -12.45 -6.27 1.52
CA LYS A 39 -13.40 -6.02 0.42
C LYS A 39 -13.01 -6.89 -0.76
N ASP A 40 -13.88 -7.82 -1.13
CA ASP A 40 -13.70 -8.68 -2.28
C ASP A 40 -13.96 -7.86 -3.55
N ASN A 41 -12.88 -7.37 -4.16
CA ASN A 41 -12.93 -6.61 -5.39
C ASN A 41 -11.64 -6.86 -6.17
N LEU A 42 -11.71 -6.80 -7.50
CA LEU A 42 -10.61 -7.05 -8.44
C LEU A 42 -9.36 -6.21 -8.16
N TYR A 43 -9.52 -5.07 -7.49
CA TYR A 43 -8.44 -4.14 -7.13
C TYR A 43 -7.77 -4.43 -5.79
N ASN A 44 -8.22 -5.43 -5.04
CA ASN A 44 -7.65 -5.82 -3.76
C ASN A 44 -6.96 -7.18 -3.84
N ILE A 45 -5.65 -7.24 -3.62
CA ILE A 45 -4.90 -8.50 -3.59
C ILE A 45 -4.46 -8.78 -2.16
N PRO A 46 -4.88 -9.91 -1.54
CA PRO A 46 -4.39 -10.31 -0.23
C PRO A 46 -2.90 -10.68 -0.30
N ILE A 47 -2.14 -10.21 0.68
CA ILE A 47 -0.67 -10.42 0.78
C ILE A 47 -0.25 -11.13 2.07
N GLY A 48 -1.22 -11.66 2.82
CA GLY A 48 -0.98 -12.37 4.09
C GLY A 48 -0.91 -11.44 5.29
N GLU A 49 -0.26 -11.89 6.35
CA GLU A 49 -0.11 -11.14 7.60
C GLU A 49 1.07 -10.16 7.53
N ILE A 50 0.81 -8.90 7.87
CA ILE A 50 1.78 -7.81 7.96
C ILE A 50 1.59 -7.12 9.32
N ASP A 51 2.64 -7.09 10.14
CA ASP A 51 2.61 -6.48 11.48
C ASP A 51 1.47 -7.05 12.37
N GLY A 52 1.26 -8.37 12.33
CA GLY A 52 0.22 -9.06 13.12
C GLY A 52 -1.21 -8.91 12.58
N LYS A 53 -1.40 -8.36 11.38
CA LYS A 53 -2.72 -8.15 10.78
C LYS A 53 -2.76 -8.65 9.35
N ASN A 54 -3.84 -9.35 8.98
CA ASN A 54 -4.10 -9.68 7.57
C ASN A 54 -4.20 -8.40 6.75
N ALA A 55 -3.46 -8.36 5.64
CA ALA A 55 -3.33 -7.20 4.79
C ALA A 55 -3.58 -7.54 3.31
N SER A 56 -4.14 -6.57 2.61
CA SER A 56 -4.32 -6.56 1.17
C SER A 56 -3.78 -5.26 0.58
N VAL A 57 -3.22 -5.31 -0.64
CA VAL A 57 -2.89 -4.10 -1.41
C VAL A 57 -4.16 -3.55 -2.06
N ILE A 58 -4.33 -2.22 -2.07
CA ILE A 58 -5.40 -1.53 -2.79
C ILE A 58 -4.83 -0.93 -4.08
N ILE A 59 -4.92 -1.66 -5.20
CA ILE A 59 -4.34 -1.27 -6.49
C ILE A 59 -4.91 0.07 -6.99
N SER A 60 -6.20 0.33 -6.77
CA SER A 60 -6.84 1.58 -7.22
C SER A 60 -6.29 2.84 -6.51
N GLN A 61 -5.49 2.69 -5.46
CA GLN A 61 -4.91 3.81 -4.70
C GLN A 61 -3.39 3.96 -4.90
N ILE A 62 -2.83 3.42 -6.00
CA ILE A 62 -1.43 3.64 -6.35
C ILE A 62 -1.15 5.14 -6.46
N ARG A 63 -0.05 5.58 -5.83
CA ARG A 63 0.33 7.00 -5.82
C ARG A 63 1.83 7.18 -5.66
N LEU A 64 2.32 8.33 -6.12
CA LEU A 64 3.66 8.82 -5.80
C LEU A 64 3.66 9.45 -4.41
N ILE A 65 4.70 9.21 -3.63
CA ILE A 65 4.91 9.86 -2.34
C ILE A 65 6.35 10.36 -2.20
N ASP A 66 6.52 11.36 -1.34
CA ASP A 66 7.84 11.72 -0.81
C ASP A 66 8.29 10.64 0.19
N THR A 67 9.53 10.16 0.04
CA THR A 67 10.17 9.19 0.94
C THR A 67 10.20 9.65 2.40
N LYS A 68 10.16 10.96 2.70
CA LYS A 68 10.04 11.52 4.06
C LYS A 68 8.75 11.11 4.77
N ARG A 69 7.72 10.66 4.03
CA ARG A 69 6.49 10.10 4.61
C ARG A 69 6.66 8.67 5.11
N LEU A 70 7.75 7.99 4.72
CA LEU A 70 8.10 6.67 5.22
C LEU A 70 8.90 6.83 6.51
N TYR A 71 8.39 6.29 7.62
CA TYR A 71 9.01 6.42 8.94
C TYR A 71 9.32 5.07 9.63
N LYS A 72 8.73 3.96 9.16
CA LYS A 72 8.94 2.61 9.67
C LYS A 72 9.04 1.62 8.51
N HIS A 73 10.07 0.77 8.52
CA HIS A 73 10.14 -0.40 7.65
C HIS A 73 9.53 -1.61 8.39
N ILE A 74 8.43 -2.15 7.87
CA ILE A 74 7.69 -3.26 8.51
C ILE A 74 8.26 -4.62 8.09
N GLY A 75 8.60 -4.77 6.80
CA GLY A 75 9.09 -6.03 6.26
C GLY A 75 9.24 -5.97 4.74
N THR A 76 9.78 -7.04 4.18
CA THR A 76 9.94 -7.22 2.75
C THR A 76 9.04 -8.36 2.28
N LEU A 77 8.18 -8.07 1.30
CA LEU A 77 7.32 -9.06 0.69
C LEU A 77 8.15 -10.04 -0.16
N ASP A 78 7.74 -11.31 -0.19
CA ASP A 78 8.41 -12.31 -1.03
C ASP A 78 8.33 -11.94 -2.52
N LYS A 79 9.33 -12.41 -3.28
CA LYS A 79 9.47 -12.05 -4.69
C LYS A 79 8.29 -12.53 -5.54
N ILE A 80 7.69 -13.68 -5.22
CA ILE A 80 6.61 -14.27 -6.02
C ILE A 80 5.35 -13.41 -5.88
N THR A 81 4.96 -13.09 -4.64
CA THR A 81 3.80 -12.23 -4.37
C THR A 81 4.00 -10.82 -4.92
N PHE A 82 5.21 -10.26 -4.76
CA PHE A 82 5.52 -8.96 -5.33
C PHE A 82 5.38 -8.91 -6.86
N GLN A 83 5.86 -9.95 -7.57
CA GLN A 83 5.71 -10.05 -9.02
C GLN A 83 4.25 -10.22 -9.44
N LYS A 84 3.46 -11.00 -8.69
CA LYS A 84 2.02 -11.12 -8.93
C LYS A 84 1.33 -9.75 -8.88
N ILE A 85 1.62 -8.94 -7.86
CA ILE A 85 1.07 -7.59 -7.72
C ILE A 85 1.49 -6.71 -8.90
N LYS A 86 2.79 -6.68 -9.26
CA LYS A 86 3.27 -5.92 -10.42
C LYS A 86 2.59 -6.31 -11.72
N ASN A 87 2.40 -7.60 -11.96
CA ASN A 87 1.75 -8.11 -13.17
C ASN A 87 0.27 -7.72 -13.20
N THR A 88 -0.44 -7.78 -12.07
CA THR A 88 -1.84 -7.33 -12.01
C THR A 88 -1.95 -5.84 -12.30
N ILE A 89 -1.09 -5.02 -11.71
CA ILE A 89 -1.06 -3.56 -11.99
C ILE A 89 -0.79 -3.32 -13.47
N LYS A 90 0.16 -4.03 -14.07
CA LYS A 90 0.48 -3.89 -15.50
C LYS A 90 -0.69 -4.28 -16.40
N LYS A 91 -1.52 -5.25 -16.02
CA LYS A 91 -2.70 -5.66 -16.82
C LYS A 91 -3.83 -4.62 -16.81
N MET A 92 -3.77 -3.62 -15.93
CA MET A 92 -4.78 -2.55 -15.84
C MET A 92 -4.48 -1.36 -16.76
N PHE A 93 -3.32 -1.34 -17.42
CA PHE A 93 -2.87 -0.30 -18.37
C PHE A 93 -2.43 -0.95 -19.68
#